data_AF-J0A2U8-F1
#
_entry.id   AF-J0A2U8-F1
#
_cell.length_a   1.000
_cell.length_b   1.000
_cell.length_c   1.000
_cell.angle_alpha   90.00
_cell.angle_beta   90.00
_cell.angle_gamma   90.00
#
_symmetry.space_group_name_H-M   'P 1'
#
loop_
_entity.id
_entity.type
_entity.pdbx_description
1 polymer ?
#
loop_
_entity_poly.entity_id
_entity_poly.type
_entity_poly.pdbx_seq_one_letter_code
_entity_poly.pdbx_strand_id
1 'polypeptide(L)'
;MQAKQEILKGDYYATLKEQEILAQFSGWGGLESYFKKDQHPEEFKELNALLTKDEFRRAYLSARDAYYTPKLVIDSIYQALDQLGFNNDNYQKEIFEPSLGTGKFIAHAPSDKNYRFIGTELDPISANISQFLYPNQVIQNTALENHQFYQDYDAFVGNPPYGNHKIYSFYDKELSNESVHNYFLGKAIKELKDDGIGAFVVSSWFMDS
;
A
#
# COMPACT_ATOMS: atom_id res chain seq x y z
N MET A 1 -13.46 4.62 -10.48
CA MET A 1 -12.91 5.93 -10.87
C MET A 1 -13.92 7.08 -10.78
N GLN A 2 -15.13 6.97 -11.33
CA GLN A 2 -16.16 8.03 -11.22
C GLN A 2 -16.50 8.37 -9.76
N ALA A 3 -16.81 7.37 -8.92
CA ALA A 3 -17.07 7.57 -7.49
C ALA A 3 -15.92 8.33 -6.78
N LYS A 4 -14.64 8.03 -7.09
CA LYS A 4 -13.48 8.77 -6.58
C LYS A 4 -13.58 10.26 -6.89
N GLN A 5 -13.92 10.61 -8.14
CA GLN A 5 -14.03 12.00 -8.57
C GLN A 5 -15.22 12.72 -7.92
N GLU A 6 -16.33 12.01 -7.69
CA GLU A 6 -17.51 12.58 -7.04
C GLU A 6 -17.24 12.91 -5.57
N ILE A 7 -16.60 11.99 -4.83
CA ILE A 7 -16.19 12.22 -3.44
C ILE A 7 -15.21 13.40 -3.36
N LEU A 8 -14.18 13.42 -4.22
CA LEU A 8 -13.20 14.52 -4.27
C LEU A 8 -13.82 15.89 -4.54
N LYS A 9 -14.94 15.95 -5.28
CA LYS A 9 -15.65 17.21 -5.56
C LYS A 9 -16.59 17.63 -4.44
N GLY A 10 -17.13 16.68 -3.69
CA GLY A 10 -18.21 16.93 -2.74
C GLY A 10 -17.76 17.32 -1.34
N ASP A 11 -16.47 17.17 -1.00
CA ASP A 11 -15.93 17.49 0.32
C ASP A 11 -16.68 16.79 1.48
N TYR A 12 -16.96 15.50 1.31
CA TYR A 12 -17.62 14.64 2.30
C TYR A 12 -16.92 13.29 2.45
N TYR A 13 -17.15 12.59 3.56
CA TYR A 13 -16.67 11.22 3.75
C TYR A 13 -17.46 10.24 2.90
N ALA A 14 -16.77 9.36 2.17
CA ALA A 14 -17.40 8.33 1.34
C ALA A 14 -18.50 7.58 2.12
N THR A 15 -19.68 7.49 1.52
CA THR A 15 -20.79 6.70 2.04
C THR A 15 -20.46 5.21 1.96
N LEU A 16 -21.17 4.37 2.72
CA LEU A 16 -20.99 2.91 2.67
C LEU A 16 -21.08 2.36 1.24
N LYS A 17 -22.06 2.84 0.46
CA LYS A 17 -22.26 2.42 -0.93
C LYS A 17 -21.08 2.82 -1.82
N GLU A 18 -20.50 4.00 -1.62
CA GLU A 18 -19.33 4.42 -2.38
C GLU A 18 -18.09 3.63 -1.94
N GLN A 19 -17.93 3.35 -0.65
CA GLN A 19 -16.86 2.48 -0.16
C GLN A 19 -16.96 1.08 -0.77
N GLU A 20 -18.17 0.50 -0.88
CA GLU A 20 -18.40 -0.78 -1.56
C GLU A 20 -18.01 -0.75 -3.04
N ILE A 21 -18.24 0.37 -3.75
CA ILE A 21 -17.80 0.57 -5.13
C ILE A 21 -16.28 0.70 -5.21
N LEU A 22 -15.68 1.49 -4.33
CA LEU A 22 -14.24 1.73 -4.29
C LEU A 22 -13.46 0.47 -3.93
N ALA A 23 -13.98 -0.36 -3.02
CA ALA A 23 -13.35 -1.61 -2.58
C ALA A 23 -13.21 -2.66 -3.70
N GLN A 24 -13.97 -2.52 -4.79
CA GLN A 24 -13.83 -3.37 -5.98
C GLN A 24 -12.55 -3.07 -6.77
N PHE A 25 -11.96 -1.89 -6.59
CA PHE A 25 -10.68 -1.56 -7.18
C PHE A 25 -9.55 -2.17 -6.34
N SER A 26 -8.86 -3.17 -6.90
CA SER A 26 -7.72 -3.83 -6.26
C SER A 26 -6.36 -3.36 -6.78
N GLY A 27 -6.33 -2.26 -7.55
CA GLY A 27 -5.16 -1.77 -8.27
C GLY A 27 -5.26 -1.98 -9.79
N TRP A 28 -4.20 -1.58 -10.50
CA TRP A 28 -4.15 -1.62 -11.97
C TRP A 28 -3.72 -2.97 -12.54
N GLY A 29 -3.19 -3.87 -11.70
CA GLY A 29 -2.65 -5.16 -12.12
C GLY A 29 -3.65 -5.97 -12.94
N GLY A 30 -3.21 -6.46 -14.10
CA GLY A 30 -4.06 -7.24 -15.01
C GLY A 30 -5.01 -6.42 -15.87
N LEU A 31 -4.99 -5.08 -15.77
CA LEU A 31 -5.82 -4.18 -16.59
C LEU A 31 -5.07 -3.60 -17.80
N GLU A 32 -3.88 -4.13 -18.14
CA GLU A 32 -3.01 -3.57 -19.21
C GLU A 32 -3.75 -3.42 -20.56
N SER A 33 -4.61 -4.37 -20.92
CA SER A 33 -5.36 -4.33 -22.18
C SER A 33 -6.29 -3.12 -22.27
N TYR A 34 -6.87 -2.68 -21.15
CA TYR A 34 -7.79 -1.54 -21.09
C TYR A 34 -7.11 -0.19 -21.40
N PHE A 35 -5.77 -0.14 -21.36
CA PHE A 35 -4.98 1.02 -21.78
C PHE A 35 -4.63 1.00 -23.27
N LYS A 36 -5.13 0.03 -24.04
CA LYS A 36 -4.86 -0.14 -25.48
C LYS A 36 -6.15 0.07 -26.29
N LYS A 37 -6.20 1.17 -27.04
CA LYS A 37 -7.38 1.58 -27.83
C LYS A 37 -7.88 0.52 -28.80
N ASP A 38 -6.97 -0.27 -29.37
CA ASP A 38 -7.27 -1.35 -30.30
C ASP A 38 -7.88 -2.59 -29.64
N GLN A 39 -7.70 -2.76 -28.32
CA GLN A 39 -8.23 -3.91 -27.57
C GLN A 39 -9.55 -3.58 -26.86
N HIS A 40 -9.62 -2.39 -26.24
CA HIS A 40 -10.77 -1.94 -25.46
C HIS A 40 -11.09 -0.46 -25.77
N PRO A 41 -11.67 -0.15 -26.95
CA PRO A 41 -11.81 1.23 -27.42
C PRO A 41 -12.69 2.11 -26.54
N GLU A 42 -13.78 1.56 -25.98
CA GLU A 42 -14.71 2.32 -25.13
C GLU A 42 -14.10 2.56 -23.74
N GLU A 43 -13.57 1.54 -23.09
CA GLU A 43 -12.92 1.68 -21.78
C GLU A 43 -11.65 2.53 -21.86
N PHE A 44 -10.88 2.42 -22.95
CA PHE A 44 -9.75 3.31 -23.20
C PHE A 44 -10.19 4.78 -23.23
N LYS A 45 -11.31 5.07 -23.90
CA LYS A 45 -11.88 6.43 -23.98
C LYS A 45 -12.37 6.90 -22.60
N GLU A 46 -13.02 6.03 -21.84
CA GLU A 46 -13.45 6.33 -20.46
C GLU A 46 -12.26 6.61 -19.55
N LEU A 47 -11.22 5.78 -19.57
CA LEU A 47 -10.00 5.98 -18.78
C LEU A 47 -9.32 7.31 -19.15
N ASN A 48 -9.23 7.66 -20.44
CA ASN A 48 -8.68 8.95 -20.86
C ASN A 48 -9.54 10.15 -20.44
N ALA A 49 -10.84 9.97 -20.25
CA ALA A 49 -11.73 11.01 -19.74
C ALA A 49 -11.67 11.15 -18.22
N LEU A 50 -11.43 10.05 -17.50
CA LEU A 50 -11.43 9.99 -16.03
C LEU A 50 -10.06 10.23 -15.40
N LEU A 51 -8.97 10.02 -16.16
CA LEU A 51 -7.61 10.17 -15.67
C LEU A 51 -6.92 11.36 -16.32
N THR A 52 -6.13 12.09 -15.54
CA THR A 52 -5.13 13.00 -16.12
C THR A 52 -4.10 12.21 -16.94
N LYS A 53 -3.35 12.90 -17.82
CA LYS A 53 -2.29 12.25 -18.61
C LYS A 53 -1.25 11.53 -17.73
N ASP A 54 -0.90 12.14 -16.59
CA ASP A 54 0.07 11.59 -15.66
C ASP A 54 -0.49 10.41 -14.84
N GLU A 55 -1.76 10.48 -14.44
CA GLU A 55 -2.47 9.34 -13.84
C GLU A 55 -2.57 8.17 -14.82
N PHE A 56 -2.95 8.43 -16.08
CA PHE A 56 -3.05 7.39 -17.11
C PHE A 56 -1.70 6.71 -17.35
N ARG A 57 -0.62 7.48 -17.49
CA ARG A 57 0.73 6.95 -17.67
C ARG A 57 1.16 6.09 -16.48
N ARG A 58 0.95 6.56 -15.25
CA ARG A 58 1.31 5.81 -14.03
C ARG A 58 0.50 4.52 -13.89
N ALA A 59 -0.80 4.60 -14.13
CA ALA A 59 -1.70 3.47 -14.11
C ALA A 59 -1.30 2.40 -15.15
N TYR A 60 -0.95 2.81 -16.38
CA TYR A 60 -0.46 1.90 -17.41
C TYR A 60 0.84 1.18 -17.02
N LEU A 61 1.79 1.90 -16.42
CA LEU A 61 3.04 1.30 -15.92
C LEU A 61 2.74 0.31 -14.77
N SER A 62 1.91 0.72 -13.82
CA SER A 62 1.50 -0.12 -12.69
C SER A 62 0.73 -1.38 -13.11
N ALA A 63 -0.05 -1.31 -14.20
CA ALA A 63 -0.84 -2.45 -14.68
C ALA A 63 -0.01 -3.69 -15.04
N ARG A 64 1.28 -3.50 -15.32
CA ARG A 64 2.23 -4.55 -15.71
C ARG A 64 2.94 -5.19 -14.53
N ASP A 65 3.11 -4.43 -13.43
CA ASP A 65 4.03 -4.77 -12.35
C ASP A 65 3.35 -4.86 -10.96
N ALA A 66 2.06 -4.52 -10.84
CA ALA A 66 1.32 -4.59 -9.59
C ALA A 66 0.97 -6.05 -9.23
N TYR A 67 1.60 -6.57 -8.18
CA TYR A 67 1.30 -7.89 -7.62
C TYR A 67 0.32 -7.76 -6.45
N TYR A 68 -0.77 -8.51 -6.51
CA TYR A 68 -1.74 -8.58 -5.43
C TYR A 68 -1.29 -9.58 -4.35
N THR A 69 -1.34 -9.19 -3.08
CA THR A 69 -1.10 -10.11 -1.96
C THR A 69 -2.37 -10.91 -1.66
N PRO A 70 -2.37 -12.25 -1.84
CA PRO A 70 -3.55 -13.07 -1.57
C PRO A 70 -3.97 -12.99 -0.10
N LYS A 71 -5.28 -13.04 0.18
CA LYS A 71 -5.82 -13.01 1.55
C LYS A 71 -5.18 -14.08 2.45
N LEU A 72 -4.97 -15.30 1.93
CA LEU A 72 -4.32 -16.38 2.67
C LEU A 72 -2.93 -15.99 3.19
N VAL A 73 -2.16 -15.24 2.41
CA VAL A 73 -0.83 -14.75 2.81
C VAL A 73 -0.94 -13.71 3.91
N ILE A 74 -1.88 -12.76 3.79
CA ILE A 74 -2.14 -11.73 4.80
C ILE A 74 -2.61 -12.37 6.12
N ASP A 75 -3.56 -13.31 6.04
CA ASP A 75 -4.05 -14.05 7.21
C ASP A 75 -2.90 -14.80 7.91
N SER A 76 -1.99 -15.39 7.13
CA SER A 76 -0.81 -16.08 7.66
C SER A 76 0.15 -15.12 8.37
N ILE A 77 0.31 -13.89 7.86
CA ILE A 77 1.09 -12.85 8.53
C ILE A 77 0.47 -12.49 9.88
N TYR A 78 -0.84 -12.24 9.95
CA TYR A 78 -1.51 -11.94 11.22
C TYR A 78 -1.43 -13.11 12.20
N GLN A 79 -1.58 -14.34 11.73
CA GLN A 79 -1.41 -15.53 12.56
C GLN A 79 0.01 -15.64 13.11
N ALA A 80 1.03 -15.36 12.30
CA ALA A 80 2.42 -15.36 12.75
C ALA A 80 2.69 -14.25 13.79
N LEU A 81 2.14 -13.05 13.59
CA LEU A 81 2.22 -11.97 14.58
C LEU A 81 1.63 -12.41 15.93
N ASP A 82 0.44 -13.02 15.93
CA ASP A 82 -0.17 -13.57 17.15
C ASP A 82 0.72 -14.62 17.83
N GLN A 83 1.30 -15.54 17.06
CA GLN A 83 2.20 -16.58 17.59
C GLN A 83 3.48 -16.02 18.21
N LEU A 84 3.97 -14.89 17.68
CA LEU A 84 5.12 -14.16 18.21
C LEU A 84 4.76 -13.29 19.43
N GLY A 85 3.50 -13.32 19.87
CA GLY A 85 3.04 -12.59 21.05
C GLY A 85 2.72 -11.12 20.81
N PHE A 86 2.58 -10.70 19.55
CA PHE A 86 2.28 -9.31 19.17
C PHE A 86 1.06 -8.75 19.89
N ASN A 87 0.05 -9.60 20.15
CA ASN A 87 -1.21 -9.26 20.79
C ASN A 87 -1.39 -9.88 22.19
N ASN A 88 -0.30 -10.17 22.90
CA ASN A 88 -0.37 -10.71 24.27
C ASN A 88 -0.80 -9.66 25.32
N ASP A 89 -0.85 -8.39 24.94
CA ASP A 89 -1.38 -7.30 25.73
C ASP A 89 -2.57 -6.63 25.00
N ASN A 90 -3.24 -5.71 25.70
CA ASN A 90 -4.41 -5.00 25.18
C ASN A 90 -4.08 -3.59 24.64
N TYR A 91 -2.79 -3.24 24.52
CA TYR A 91 -2.41 -1.93 24.02
C TYR A 91 -2.68 -1.84 22.51
N GLN A 92 -3.00 -0.63 22.04
CA GLN A 92 -3.12 -0.39 20.61
C GLN A 92 -1.76 -0.63 19.94
N LYS A 93 -1.75 -1.38 18.84
CA LYS A 93 -0.54 -1.65 18.07
C LYS A 93 -0.45 -0.68 16.90
N GLU A 94 0.66 0.05 16.83
CA GLU A 94 0.99 0.97 15.75
C GLU A 94 1.68 0.16 14.63
N ILE A 95 1.00 0.01 13.48
CA ILE A 95 1.47 -0.79 12.35
C ILE A 95 1.77 0.12 11.17
N PHE A 96 2.96 0.01 10.58
CA PHE A 96 3.33 0.73 9.36
C PHE A 96 3.23 -0.16 8.12
N GLU A 97 2.51 0.28 7.09
CA GLU A 97 2.45 -0.37 5.77
C GLU A 97 3.08 0.55 4.70
N PRO A 98 4.32 0.27 4.22
CA PRO A 98 5.10 1.22 3.43
C PRO A 98 4.72 1.32 1.95
N SER A 99 3.89 0.41 1.45
CA SER A 99 3.38 0.38 0.06
C SER A 99 1.97 -0.18 0.07
N LEU A 100 1.06 0.59 0.66
CA LEU A 100 -0.24 0.13 1.11
C LEU A 100 -1.23 -0.19 -0.03
N GLY A 101 -1.04 0.36 -1.22
CA GLY A 101 -1.97 0.23 -2.32
C GLY A 101 -3.36 0.73 -1.94
N THR A 102 -4.36 -0.16 -1.98
CA THR A 102 -5.72 0.15 -1.53
C THR A 102 -6.01 -0.29 -0.10
N GLY A 103 -5.01 -0.67 0.71
CA GLY A 103 -5.15 -1.04 2.12
C GLY A 103 -5.57 -2.49 2.38
N LYS A 104 -4.93 -3.46 1.72
CA LYS A 104 -5.33 -4.87 1.84
C LYS A 104 -4.99 -5.50 3.18
N PHE A 105 -3.88 -5.09 3.81
CA PHE A 105 -3.59 -5.49 5.19
C PHE A 105 -4.64 -4.92 6.13
N ILE A 106 -5.01 -3.64 5.98
CA ILE A 106 -6.11 -3.02 6.74
C ILE A 106 -7.44 -3.78 6.55
N ALA A 107 -7.80 -4.10 5.31
CA ALA A 107 -9.05 -4.80 4.96
C ALA A 107 -9.18 -6.20 5.60
N HIS A 108 -8.06 -6.84 5.88
CA HIS A 108 -7.99 -8.23 6.36
C HIS A 108 -7.43 -8.33 7.78
N ALA A 109 -7.20 -7.20 8.45
CA ALA A 109 -6.89 -7.16 9.87
C ALA A 109 -8.01 -7.88 10.67
N PRO A 110 -7.67 -8.75 11.63
CA PRO A 110 -8.67 -9.39 12.47
C PRO A 110 -9.43 -8.34 13.29
N SER A 111 -10.77 -8.40 13.25
CA SER A 111 -11.64 -7.36 13.80
C SER A 111 -11.62 -7.25 15.33
N ASP A 112 -11.14 -8.29 16.00
CA ASP A 112 -10.99 -8.36 17.46
C ASP A 112 -9.69 -7.71 17.97
N LYS A 113 -8.82 -7.22 17.08
CA LYS A 113 -7.51 -6.65 17.41
C LYS A 113 -7.54 -5.12 17.39
N ASN A 114 -6.78 -4.50 18.28
CA ASN A 114 -6.67 -3.05 18.39
C ASN A 114 -5.48 -2.52 17.57
N TYR A 115 -5.67 -2.39 16.27
CA TYR A 115 -4.63 -1.90 15.36
C TYR A 115 -4.89 -0.48 14.90
N ARG A 116 -3.82 0.31 14.84
CA ARG A 116 -3.78 1.59 14.16
C ARG A 116 -2.74 1.52 13.05
N PHE A 117 -3.20 1.70 11.81
CA PHE A 117 -2.36 1.69 10.63
C PHE A 117 -1.90 3.10 10.28
N ILE A 118 -0.61 3.19 10.01
CA ILE A 118 0.03 4.28 9.30
C ILE A 118 0.55 3.69 8.00
N GLY A 119 0.43 4.40 6.89
CA GLY A 119 0.96 3.88 5.64
C GLY A 119 1.29 4.93 4.61
N THR A 120 2.15 4.54 3.69
CA THR A 120 2.54 5.33 2.53
C THR A 120 2.12 4.60 1.26
N GLU A 121 1.66 5.36 0.27
CA GLU A 121 1.37 4.85 -1.05
C GLU A 121 1.83 5.86 -2.11
N LEU A 122 2.61 5.40 -3.08
CA LEU A 122 3.18 6.24 -4.13
C LEU A 122 2.14 6.66 -5.18
N ASP A 123 1.26 5.73 -5.58
CA ASP A 123 0.22 5.97 -6.57
C ASP A 123 -0.92 6.81 -5.96
N PRO A 124 -1.17 8.03 -6.48
CA PRO A 124 -2.21 8.89 -5.93
C PRO A 124 -3.59 8.27 -5.99
N ILE A 125 -3.89 7.43 -6.99
CA ILE A 125 -5.23 6.85 -7.12
C ILE A 125 -5.49 5.84 -6.01
N SER A 126 -4.54 4.93 -5.81
CA SER A 126 -4.59 3.92 -4.76
C SER A 126 -4.60 4.58 -3.37
N ALA A 127 -3.76 5.59 -3.15
CA ALA A 127 -3.74 6.37 -1.92
C ALA A 127 -5.08 7.05 -1.63
N ASN A 128 -5.68 7.77 -2.59
CA ASN A 128 -6.99 8.41 -2.40
C ASN A 128 -8.09 7.38 -2.10
N ILE A 129 -8.11 6.25 -2.82
CA ILE A 129 -9.09 5.19 -2.60
C ILE A 129 -8.96 4.63 -1.19
N SER A 130 -7.74 4.33 -0.74
CA SER A 130 -7.52 3.81 0.61
C SER A 130 -7.92 4.80 1.71
N GLN A 131 -7.70 6.11 1.51
CA GLN A 131 -8.16 7.15 2.45
C GLN A 131 -9.69 7.18 2.55
N PHE A 132 -10.41 6.95 1.44
CA PHE A 132 -11.87 6.83 1.46
C PHE A 132 -12.36 5.55 2.12
N LEU A 133 -11.63 4.45 1.96
CA LEU A 133 -11.97 3.17 2.59
C LEU A 133 -11.68 3.15 4.09
N TYR A 134 -10.62 3.84 4.53
CA TYR A 134 -10.10 3.77 5.89
C TYR A 134 -9.90 5.16 6.50
N PRO A 135 -10.98 5.95 6.67
CA PRO A 135 -10.88 7.33 7.17
C PRO A 135 -10.39 7.44 8.62
N ASN A 136 -10.35 6.32 9.36
CA ASN A 136 -9.85 6.22 10.73
C ASN A 136 -8.35 5.82 10.80
N GLN A 137 -7.67 5.64 9.66
CA GLN A 137 -6.25 5.29 9.58
C GLN A 137 -5.45 6.47 9.02
N VAL A 138 -4.12 6.46 9.21
CA VAL A 138 -3.24 7.54 8.73
C VAL A 138 -2.57 7.11 7.43
N ILE A 139 -3.06 7.60 6.30
CA ILE A 139 -2.53 7.21 4.99
C ILE A 139 -2.03 8.44 4.25
N GLN A 140 -0.78 8.36 3.77
CA GLN A 140 -0.13 9.45 3.04
C GLN A 140 0.19 9.05 1.60
N ASN A 141 -0.20 9.90 0.64
CA ASN A 141 0.28 9.76 -0.73
C ASN A 141 1.71 10.29 -0.85
N THR A 142 2.69 9.46 -0.54
CA THR A 142 4.10 9.79 -0.63
C THR A 142 4.93 8.53 -0.85
N ALA A 143 6.13 8.69 -1.40
CA ALA A 143 7.12 7.62 -1.43
C ALA A 143 7.68 7.39 -0.01
N LEU A 144 8.02 6.14 0.32
CA LEU A 144 8.57 5.78 1.64
C LEU A 144 9.80 6.62 1.99
N GLU A 145 10.69 6.86 1.02
CA GLU A 145 11.93 7.61 1.22
C GLU A 145 11.72 9.09 1.55
N ASN A 146 10.53 9.61 1.31
CA ASN A 146 10.14 10.98 1.62
C ASN A 146 9.28 11.07 2.90
N HIS A 147 8.87 9.94 3.47
CA HIS A 147 8.10 9.92 4.71
C HIS A 147 9.00 10.26 5.91
N GLN A 148 8.52 11.16 6.76
CA GLN A 148 9.18 11.51 8.00
C GLN A 148 8.57 10.70 9.15
N PHE A 149 9.44 9.95 9.82
CA PHE A 149 9.08 9.16 10.99
C PHE A 149 9.24 10.03 12.24
N TYR A 150 8.24 9.99 13.12
CA TYR A 150 8.21 10.75 14.39
C TYR A 150 8.04 9.85 15.62
N GLN A 151 8.01 8.54 15.40
CA GLN A 151 7.82 7.49 16.40
C GLN A 151 8.27 6.16 15.80
N ASP A 152 8.59 5.21 16.67
CA ASP A 152 8.86 3.83 16.28
C ASP A 152 7.57 2.99 16.29
N TYR A 153 7.52 1.93 15.49
CA TYR A 153 6.31 1.12 15.26
C TYR A 153 6.40 -0.26 15.89
N ASP A 154 5.26 -0.79 16.33
CA ASP A 154 5.15 -2.15 16.85
C ASP A 154 5.36 -3.17 15.73
N ALA A 155 4.86 -2.88 14.52
CA ALA A 155 5.10 -3.72 13.37
C ALA A 155 5.24 -2.93 12.08
N PHE A 156 6.01 -3.50 11.17
CA PHE A 156 5.93 -3.19 9.76
C PHE A 156 5.36 -4.41 9.04
N VAL A 157 4.33 -4.20 8.23
CA VAL A 157 3.74 -5.26 7.42
C VAL A 157 3.67 -4.82 5.97
N GLY A 158 3.68 -5.77 5.04
CA GLY A 158 3.38 -5.43 3.65
C GLY A 158 3.95 -6.37 2.62
N ASN A 159 3.73 -6.01 1.37
CA ASN A 159 4.34 -6.62 0.20
C ASN A 159 5.07 -5.51 -0.57
N PRO A 160 6.36 -5.27 -0.28
CA PRO A 160 7.14 -4.21 -0.91
C PRO A 160 7.15 -4.37 -2.43
N PRO A 161 7.24 -3.26 -3.18
CA PRO A 161 7.27 -3.31 -4.63
C PRO A 161 8.46 -4.12 -5.14
N TYR A 162 8.22 -4.87 -6.22
CA TYR A 162 9.23 -5.74 -6.80
C TYR A 162 10.14 -5.00 -7.79
N GLY A 163 11.42 -5.34 -7.77
CA GLY A 163 12.37 -4.94 -8.81
C GLY A 163 13.73 -4.54 -8.27
N ASN A 164 14.62 -4.20 -9.21
CA ASN A 164 16.02 -3.86 -8.93
C ASN A 164 16.30 -2.36 -9.04
N HIS A 165 15.26 -1.52 -9.12
CA HIS A 165 15.47 -0.08 -9.14
C HIS A 165 16.01 0.39 -7.80
N LYS A 166 16.91 1.38 -7.85
CA LYS A 166 17.57 1.93 -6.69
C LYS A 166 16.74 3.06 -6.08
N ILE A 167 16.67 3.12 -4.76
CA ILE A 167 16.05 4.22 -4.03
C ILE A 167 17.13 5.19 -3.60
N TYR A 168 16.93 6.47 -3.92
CA TYR A 168 17.84 7.54 -3.51
C TYR A 168 17.14 8.43 -2.51
N SER A 169 17.50 8.27 -1.24
CA SER A 169 16.97 9.09 -0.15
C SER A 169 17.96 10.19 0.23
N PHE A 170 17.46 11.43 0.32
CA PHE A 170 18.20 12.54 0.95
C PHE A 170 18.16 12.44 2.48
N TYR A 171 17.07 11.89 3.02
CA TYR A 171 16.81 11.81 4.46
C TYR A 171 17.45 10.58 5.11
N ASP A 172 17.77 9.54 4.33
CA ASP A 172 18.39 8.31 4.82
C ASP A 172 19.63 7.95 3.99
N LYS A 173 20.77 8.53 4.36
CA LYS A 173 22.04 8.33 3.63
C LYS A 173 22.58 6.91 3.69
N GLU A 174 22.23 6.16 4.73
CA GLU A 174 22.71 4.80 4.96
C GLU A 174 22.02 3.81 4.01
N LEU A 175 20.71 3.94 3.84
CA LEU A 175 19.93 3.11 2.91
C LEU A 175 19.90 3.68 1.49
N SER A 176 20.41 4.90 1.28
CA SER A 176 20.45 5.50 -0.06
C SER A 176 21.26 4.64 -1.01
N ASN A 177 20.78 4.50 -2.27
CA ASN A 177 21.33 3.62 -3.30
C ASN A 177 21.13 2.10 -3.06
N GLU A 178 20.30 1.72 -2.09
CA GLU A 178 19.83 0.35 -1.95
C GLU A 178 18.78 -0.02 -3.01
N SER A 179 18.62 -1.33 -3.28
CA SER A 179 17.48 -1.80 -4.07
C SER A 179 16.18 -1.43 -3.36
N VAL A 180 15.07 -1.30 -4.09
CA VAL A 180 13.77 -1.00 -3.48
C VAL A 180 13.40 -1.98 -2.36
N HIS A 181 13.64 -3.27 -2.54
CA HIS A 181 13.40 -4.27 -1.50
C HIS A 181 14.28 -4.04 -0.26
N ASN A 182 15.59 -3.86 -0.45
CA ASN A 182 16.52 -3.62 0.65
C ASN A 182 16.22 -2.31 1.38
N TYR A 183 15.85 -1.27 0.64
CA TYR A 183 15.45 0.01 1.21
C TYR A 183 14.22 -0.15 2.11
N PHE A 184 13.18 -0.84 1.63
CA PHE A 184 11.95 -1.03 2.40
C PHE A 184 12.18 -1.84 3.68
N LEU A 185 12.90 -2.96 3.60
CA LEU A 185 13.18 -3.79 4.78
C LEU A 185 14.19 -3.13 5.72
N GLY A 186 15.24 -2.50 5.18
CA GLY A 186 16.19 -1.72 5.97
C GLY A 186 15.51 -0.57 6.70
N LYS A 187 14.55 0.11 6.03
CA LYS A 187 13.79 1.18 6.65
C LYS A 187 12.91 0.64 7.77
N ALA A 188 12.26 -0.50 7.57
CA ALA A 188 11.50 -1.16 8.63
C ALA A 188 12.37 -1.45 9.85
N ILE A 189 13.57 -2.00 9.67
CA ILE A 189 14.49 -2.28 10.78
C ILE A 189 14.86 -1.01 11.57
N LYS A 190 15.03 0.13 10.88
CA LYS A 190 15.41 1.41 11.51
C LYS A 190 14.29 2.08 12.28
N GLU A 191 13.03 1.82 11.93
CA GLU A 191 11.85 2.52 12.46
C GLU A 191 10.93 1.60 13.28
N LEU A 192 11.34 0.35 13.50
CA LEU A 192 10.69 -0.57 14.44
C LEU A 192 11.15 -0.27 15.87
N LYS A 193 10.27 -0.50 16.84
CA LYS A 193 10.67 -0.61 18.26
C LYS A 193 11.68 -1.73 18.44
N ASP A 194 12.44 -1.71 19.55
CA ASP A 194 13.43 -2.76 19.88
C ASP A 194 12.86 -4.18 19.84
N ASP A 195 11.58 -4.36 20.21
CA ASP A 195 10.83 -5.62 20.19
C ASP A 195 9.79 -5.69 19.05
N GLY A 196 9.86 -4.76 18.10
CA GLY A 196 8.95 -4.66 16.97
C GLY A 196 9.18 -5.76 15.93
N ILE A 197 8.13 -6.06 15.16
CA ILE A 197 8.14 -7.17 14.20
C ILE A 197 7.99 -6.65 12.76
N GLY A 198 8.97 -6.94 11.90
CA GLY A 198 8.83 -6.81 10.45
C GLY A 198 8.28 -8.09 9.83
N ALA A 199 7.10 -8.03 9.20
CA ALA A 199 6.45 -9.16 8.53
C ALA A 199 6.12 -8.83 7.06
N PHE A 200 6.99 -9.30 6.16
CA PHE A 200 6.93 -8.94 4.74
C PHE A 200 6.74 -10.15 3.83
N VAL A 201 6.05 -9.92 2.71
CA VAL A 201 6.12 -10.79 1.54
C VAL A 201 7.33 -10.36 0.72
N VAL A 202 8.30 -11.26 0.56
CA VAL A 202 9.51 -11.01 -0.23
C VAL A 202 9.75 -12.15 -1.22
N SER A 203 10.58 -11.90 -2.23
CA SER A 203 10.97 -12.95 -3.17
C SER A 203 11.78 -14.05 -2.47
N SER A 204 11.69 -15.29 -2.98
CA SER A 204 12.43 -16.44 -2.42
C SER A 204 13.95 -16.26 -2.46
N TRP A 205 14.47 -15.41 -3.34
CA TRP A 205 15.90 -15.14 -3.54
C TRP A 205 16.44 -14.05 -2.62
N PHE A 206 15.57 -13.40 -1.84
CA PHE A 206 15.95 -12.22 -1.04
C PHE A 206 17.08 -12.51 -0.04
N MET A 207 17.09 -13.71 0.56
CA MET A 207 18.12 -14.13 1.52
C MET A 207 19.38 -14.73 0.86
N ASP A 208 19.38 -14.88 -0.46
CA ASP A 208 20.49 -15.49 -1.22
C ASP A 208 21.47 -14.44 -1.77
N SER A 209 21.18 -13.15 -1.60
CA SER A 209 21.92 -12.01 -2.16
C SER A 209 22.75 -11.24 -1.15
#